data_AF-A0A9E5EJA1-F1
#
_entry.id   AF-A0A9E5EJA1-F1
#
_cell.length_a   1.000
_cell.length_b   1.000
_cell.length_c   1.000
_cell.angle_alpha   90.00
_cell.angle_beta   90.00
_cell.angle_gamma   90.00
#
_symmetry.space_group_name_H-M   'P 1'
#
loop_
_entity.id
_entity.type
_entity.pdbx_description
1 polymer ?
#
loop_
_entity_poly.entity_id
_entity_poly.type
_entity_poly.pdbx_seq_one_letter_code
_entity_poly.pdbx_strand_id
1 'polypeptide(L)'
;MVLIVGIHPKMFNGRALSSYLHLGVRSSALRRLWAGFIFGLLASTSAYSQTLSGTLTGINTLNDTTTLVGNITNNGVLIINKTTTTFTLTNLISGTGSLRAIVAASPTGGLIMTAANGYGGVTQVDSSSSGSRANFILSNPVGAALYKGTNGQIIIGNSVYLQTKGANQLGSNVNVRWNVTNNANYGYFVLLGQNQAVGNLDPGTDAARAVIENTEGETGVANSILTVHQTSDVLFTGFIRNTSTGSGTLGIIKNGSGKLTLTGANISYTGTSVVNEGEMVLSNATAYVSATTVQNSGVVRLIGSVGAGASVVATNGGTVEGSGTIPSLSIRSNGLVKIASASTNSAGAWNTGGTINFNIGSKIDVTGLSLSQQPYILIRGSSVSGTPILQGVTGFTVANSSNTITLTPTLDSDGDGLTDYQE
;
A
#
# COMPACT_ATOMS: atom_id res chain seq x y z
N MET A 1 -9.94 59.99 21.29
CA MET A 1 -11.27 60.31 21.85
C MET A 1 -11.95 58.98 22.14
N VAL A 2 -11.96 58.56 23.41
CA VAL A 2 -12.50 57.27 23.85
C VAL A 2 -13.96 57.48 24.19
N LEU A 3 -14.87 56.79 23.49
CA LEU A 3 -16.29 56.75 23.82
C LEU A 3 -16.59 55.40 24.47
N ILE A 4 -16.82 55.40 25.78
CA ILE A 4 -17.37 54.27 26.52
C ILE A 4 -18.89 54.38 26.41
N VAL A 5 -19.55 53.36 25.85
CA VAL A 5 -21.01 53.25 25.89
C VAL A 5 -21.36 52.01 26.72
N GLY A 6 -21.91 52.23 27.91
CA GLY A 6 -22.49 51.20 28.74
C GLY A 6 -23.82 50.70 28.16
N ILE A 7 -23.99 49.38 28.07
CA ILE A 7 -25.23 48.76 27.63
C ILE A 7 -26.03 48.39 28.90
N HIS A 8 -27.22 48.99 29.04
CA HIS A 8 -28.19 48.62 30.07
C HIS A 8 -29.22 47.64 29.48
N PRO A 9 -29.48 46.45 30.07
CA PRO A 9 -30.38 45.48 29.48
C PRO A 9 -31.79 45.66 30.04
N LYS A 10 -32.72 46.26 29.27
CA LYS A 10 -34.16 46.05 29.48
C LYS A 10 -34.93 46.15 28.17
N MET A 11 -35.75 45.12 27.95
CA MET A 11 -36.94 45.02 27.09
C MET A 11 -36.73 44.67 25.61
N PHE A 12 -36.73 43.37 25.36
CA PHE A 12 -37.31 42.77 24.15
C PHE A 12 -38.83 43.01 24.16
N ASN A 13 -39.35 43.63 23.10
CA ASN A 13 -40.64 43.23 22.55
C ASN A 13 -40.70 43.61 21.07
N GLY A 14 -41.06 42.61 20.26
CA GLY A 14 -40.97 42.65 18.81
C GLY A 14 -41.80 43.76 18.18
N ARG A 15 -41.16 44.50 17.28
CA ARG A 15 -41.73 45.12 16.07
C ARG A 15 -40.57 45.59 15.19
N ALA A 16 -40.73 45.40 13.90
CA ALA A 16 -39.73 45.68 12.89
C ALA A 16 -39.19 47.12 12.96
N LEU A 17 -37.87 47.26 13.08
CA LEU A 17 -37.15 48.53 12.90
C LEU A 17 -36.55 48.54 11.49
N SER A 18 -37.40 48.84 10.51
CA SER A 18 -36.94 49.46 9.28
C SER A 18 -36.65 50.92 9.58
N SER A 19 -35.53 51.42 9.05
CA SER A 19 -35.11 52.83 8.99
C SER A 19 -34.71 53.49 10.31
N TYR A 20 -33.41 53.71 10.51
CA TYR A 20 -32.78 55.03 10.79
C TYR A 20 -31.28 54.82 11.11
N LEU A 21 -30.41 54.91 10.10
CA LEU A 21 -29.01 55.31 10.28
C LEU A 21 -28.52 56.01 9.02
N HIS A 22 -28.72 57.34 8.97
CA HIS A 22 -28.16 58.19 7.93
C HIS A 22 -26.77 58.65 8.39
N LEU A 23 -25.73 57.83 8.15
CA LEU A 23 -24.35 58.27 8.24
C LEU A 23 -23.89 58.71 6.84
N GLY A 24 -23.78 60.02 6.63
CA GLY A 24 -23.26 60.59 5.39
C GLY A 24 -21.76 60.32 5.26
N VAL A 25 -21.38 59.33 4.46
CA VAL A 25 -19.99 59.13 4.03
C VAL A 25 -19.90 59.38 2.52
N ARG A 26 -19.33 60.52 2.14
CA ARG A 26 -19.05 60.91 0.74
C ARG A 26 -17.65 60.42 0.33
N SER A 27 -17.49 59.13 0.04
CA SER A 27 -16.47 58.69 -0.92
C SER A 27 -16.79 57.29 -1.47
N SER A 28 -16.66 57.12 -2.78
CA SER A 28 -16.96 55.87 -3.50
C SER A 28 -15.94 54.76 -3.26
N ALA A 29 -14.79 55.07 -2.66
CA ALA A 29 -13.72 54.11 -2.38
C ALA A 29 -13.98 53.27 -1.10
N LEU A 30 -14.74 53.79 -0.12
CA LEU A 30 -15.00 53.09 1.15
C LEU A 30 -16.22 52.15 1.10
N ARG A 31 -17.07 52.24 0.06
CA ARG A 31 -18.21 51.30 -0.12
C ARG A 31 -17.78 49.89 -0.51
N ARG A 32 -16.61 49.71 -1.12
CA ARG A 32 -16.08 48.40 -1.51
C ARG A 32 -15.38 47.66 -0.36
N LEU A 33 -14.87 48.39 0.64
CA LEU A 33 -14.25 47.81 1.84
C LEU A 33 -15.28 47.38 2.91
N TRP A 34 -16.49 47.95 2.88
CA TRP A 34 -17.54 47.63 3.86
C TRP A 34 -18.45 46.46 3.47
N ALA A 35 -18.53 46.11 2.19
CA ALA A 35 -19.31 44.94 1.74
C ALA A 35 -18.67 43.59 2.13
N GLY A 36 -17.37 43.58 2.49
CA GLY A 36 -16.65 42.37 2.90
C GLY A 36 -16.57 42.13 4.41
N PHE A 37 -16.97 43.08 5.26
CA PHE A 37 -16.74 43.01 6.71
C PHE A 37 -18.02 42.87 7.56
N ILE A 38 -19.21 42.97 6.95
CA ILE A 38 -20.50 42.79 7.65
C ILE A 38 -21.25 41.59 7.06
N PHE A 39 -20.69 40.41 7.28
CA PHE A 39 -21.43 39.14 7.24
C PHE A 39 -21.15 38.27 8.49
N GLY A 40 -20.58 38.87 9.55
CA GLY A 40 -20.12 38.16 10.73
C GLY A 40 -20.97 38.27 11.99
N LEU A 41 -22.10 39.00 11.99
CA LEU A 41 -22.84 39.20 13.25
C LEU A 41 -24.36 39.41 13.09
N LEU A 42 -25.04 38.38 12.60
CA LEU A 42 -26.42 38.07 12.98
C LEU A 42 -26.61 36.56 12.92
N ALA A 43 -26.50 35.93 14.08
CA ALA A 43 -26.90 34.54 14.26
C ALA A 43 -28.41 34.41 14.04
N SER A 44 -28.79 34.00 12.84
CA SER A 44 -30.04 33.26 12.62
C SER A 44 -29.65 31.88 12.11
N THR A 45 -30.26 30.85 12.67
CA THR A 45 -30.05 29.41 12.38
C THR A 45 -30.53 28.98 10.99
N SER A 46 -30.47 29.88 10.01
CA SER A 46 -30.85 29.61 8.63
C SER A 46 -29.63 29.04 7.90
N ALA A 47 -29.67 27.75 7.53
CA ALA A 47 -28.62 27.13 6.75
C ALA A 47 -28.48 27.83 5.38
N TYR A 48 -27.52 28.73 5.25
CA TYR A 48 -27.23 29.40 3.99
C TYR A 48 -26.48 28.42 3.08
N SER A 49 -27.16 27.93 2.04
CA SER A 49 -26.51 27.15 0.98
C SER A 49 -25.74 28.10 0.06
N GLN A 50 -24.44 27.84 -0.10
CA GLN A 50 -23.58 28.60 -1.01
C GLN A 50 -23.40 27.81 -2.30
N THR A 51 -23.82 28.39 -3.44
CA THR A 51 -23.49 27.85 -4.77
C THR A 51 -22.28 28.59 -5.32
N LEU A 52 -21.19 27.88 -5.54
CA LEU A 52 -19.96 28.41 -6.13
C LEU A 52 -19.81 27.86 -7.55
N SER A 53 -19.61 28.73 -8.54
CA SER A 53 -19.53 28.33 -9.96
C SER A 53 -18.29 28.88 -10.68
N GLY A 54 -17.86 28.20 -11.75
CA GLY A 54 -16.67 28.54 -12.54
C GLY A 54 -15.38 27.88 -12.02
N THR A 55 -14.21 28.28 -12.56
CA THR A 55 -12.93 27.86 -11.99
C THR A 55 -12.68 28.63 -10.71
N LEU A 56 -12.68 27.92 -9.58
CA LEU A 56 -12.56 28.53 -8.27
C LEU A 56 -11.11 28.46 -7.80
N THR A 57 -10.48 29.63 -7.65
CA THR A 57 -9.11 29.75 -7.15
C THR A 57 -9.10 30.13 -5.68
N GLY A 58 -8.32 29.41 -4.86
CA GLY A 58 -8.09 29.77 -3.45
C GLY A 58 -9.21 29.41 -2.48
N ILE A 59 -10.18 28.57 -2.87
CA ILE A 59 -11.12 27.97 -1.91
C ILE A 59 -10.38 26.98 -1.05
N ASN A 60 -10.37 27.23 0.26
CA ASN A 60 -9.70 26.35 1.22
C ASN A 60 -10.64 25.41 1.97
N THR A 61 -11.97 25.59 1.90
CA THR A 61 -12.92 24.74 2.62
C THR A 61 -14.22 24.51 1.85
N LEU A 62 -14.64 23.25 1.76
CA LEU A 62 -15.98 22.83 1.33
C LEU A 62 -16.68 22.17 2.53
N ASN A 63 -17.82 22.74 2.98
CA ASN A 63 -18.63 22.20 4.08
C ASN A 63 -19.94 21.61 3.55
N ASP A 64 -20.75 20.98 4.41
CA ASP A 64 -22.02 20.34 4.02
C ASP A 64 -22.96 21.23 3.22
N THR A 65 -23.03 22.52 3.53
CA THR A 65 -23.91 23.50 2.84
C THR A 65 -23.37 24.02 1.50
N THR A 66 -22.15 23.65 1.12
CA THR A 66 -21.52 24.08 -0.13
C THR A 66 -21.98 23.22 -1.31
N THR A 67 -22.61 23.85 -2.30
CA THR A 67 -22.92 23.29 -3.61
C THR A 67 -21.88 23.79 -4.61
N LEU A 68 -21.20 22.86 -5.27
CA LEU A 68 -20.10 23.17 -6.17
C LEU A 68 -20.51 22.95 -7.63
N VAL A 69 -20.34 23.98 -8.45
CA VAL A 69 -20.66 23.98 -9.90
C VAL A 69 -19.45 24.49 -10.68
N GLY A 70 -18.29 23.85 -10.49
CA GLY A 70 -17.08 24.21 -11.23
C GLY A 70 -15.80 23.56 -10.72
N ASN A 71 -14.75 23.62 -11.55
CA ASN A 71 -13.44 23.05 -11.21
C ASN A 71 -12.74 23.87 -10.12
N ILE A 72 -11.87 23.22 -9.35
CA ILE A 72 -11.10 23.83 -8.27
C ILE A 72 -9.63 23.89 -8.66
N THR A 73 -9.00 25.05 -8.49
CA THR A 73 -7.55 25.18 -8.51
C THR A 73 -7.08 25.68 -7.15
N ASN A 74 -6.37 24.82 -6.40
CA ASN A 74 -5.88 25.13 -5.06
C ASN A 74 -4.37 24.87 -4.95
N ASN A 75 -3.63 25.90 -4.51
CA ASN A 75 -2.18 25.83 -4.29
C ASN A 75 -1.80 25.79 -2.80
N GLY A 76 -2.79 25.82 -1.90
CA GLY A 76 -2.65 25.72 -0.45
C GLY A 76 -3.20 24.38 0.07
N VAL A 77 -4.10 24.40 1.05
CA VAL A 77 -4.79 23.20 1.53
C VAL A 77 -6.28 23.33 1.24
N LEU A 78 -6.82 22.43 0.42
CA LEU A 78 -8.25 22.26 0.25
C LEU A 78 -8.78 21.30 1.31
N ILE A 79 -9.67 21.77 2.18
CA ILE A 79 -10.34 20.98 3.19
C ILE A 79 -11.74 20.62 2.68
N ILE A 80 -12.03 19.33 2.54
CA ILE A 80 -13.39 18.85 2.30
C ILE A 80 -13.91 18.31 3.62
N ASN A 81 -14.77 19.08 4.28
CA ASN A 81 -15.39 18.72 5.54
C ASN A 81 -16.87 18.43 5.31
N LYS A 82 -17.14 17.23 4.81
CA LYS A 82 -18.49 16.77 4.49
C LYS A 82 -18.90 15.71 5.51
N THR A 83 -19.81 16.08 6.41
CA THR A 83 -20.31 15.21 7.48
C THR A 83 -21.64 14.55 7.14
N THR A 84 -22.22 14.83 5.96
CA THR A 84 -23.37 14.10 5.42
C THR A 84 -23.00 12.70 4.91
N THR A 85 -23.99 11.80 4.84
CA THR A 85 -23.77 10.37 4.57
C THR A 85 -23.13 10.07 3.21
N THR A 86 -23.43 10.80 2.12
CA THR A 86 -22.74 10.63 0.83
C THR A 86 -22.54 11.97 0.14
N PHE A 87 -21.30 12.24 -0.30
CA PHE A 87 -20.99 13.40 -1.11
C PHE A 87 -20.14 12.98 -2.31
N THR A 88 -20.64 13.23 -3.52
CA THR A 88 -19.91 12.94 -4.76
C THR A 88 -19.29 14.20 -5.32
N LEU A 89 -17.96 14.21 -5.45
CA LEU A 89 -17.22 15.26 -6.13
C LEU A 89 -16.96 14.86 -7.58
N THR A 90 -17.65 15.54 -8.49
CA THR A 90 -17.50 15.39 -9.95
C THR A 90 -16.57 16.44 -10.56
N ASN A 91 -16.19 17.45 -9.77
CA ASN A 91 -15.36 18.56 -10.20
C ASN A 91 -13.88 18.19 -10.25
N LEU A 92 -13.15 18.74 -11.21
CA LEU A 92 -11.70 18.57 -11.30
C LEU A 92 -11.01 19.42 -10.21
N ILE A 93 -10.18 18.80 -9.38
CA ILE A 93 -9.22 19.47 -8.52
C ILE A 93 -7.85 19.51 -9.22
N SER A 94 -7.24 20.70 -9.21
CA SER A 94 -5.92 20.97 -9.79
C SER A 94 -5.08 21.88 -8.89
N GLY A 95 -3.77 21.98 -9.16
CA GLY A 95 -2.85 22.91 -8.51
C GLY A 95 -1.69 22.22 -7.80
N THR A 96 -0.95 22.98 -6.98
CA THR A 96 0.20 22.44 -6.23
C THR A 96 -0.15 22.09 -4.78
N GLY A 97 -1.38 22.37 -4.35
CA GLY A 97 -1.82 22.23 -2.98
C GLY A 97 -2.11 20.80 -2.54
N SER A 98 -2.43 20.67 -1.25
CA SER A 98 -2.83 19.42 -0.59
C SER A 98 -4.35 19.32 -0.46
N LEU A 99 -4.85 18.09 -0.34
CA LEU A 99 -6.24 17.78 -0.02
C LEU A 99 -6.32 17.22 1.41
N ARG A 100 -7.22 17.75 2.23
CA ARG A 100 -7.60 17.14 3.51
C ARG A 100 -9.09 16.80 3.48
N ALA A 101 -9.40 15.52 3.39
CA ALA A 101 -10.77 15.00 3.45
C ALA A 101 -11.11 14.61 4.89
N ILE A 102 -12.10 15.28 5.47
CA ILE A 102 -12.72 14.90 6.74
C ILE A 102 -14.08 14.30 6.39
N VAL A 103 -14.20 12.99 6.58
CA VAL A 103 -15.32 12.21 6.05
C VAL A 103 -16.17 11.70 7.21
N ALA A 104 -17.49 11.84 7.11
CA ALA A 104 -18.38 11.23 8.08
C ALA A 104 -18.37 9.71 8.03
N ALA A 105 -18.56 9.12 9.21
CA ALA A 105 -18.83 7.70 9.28
C ALA A 105 -20.20 7.38 8.67
N SER A 106 -20.20 6.45 7.73
CA SER A 106 -21.43 5.98 7.10
C SER A 106 -21.24 4.54 6.61
N PRO A 107 -22.18 3.62 6.88
CA PRO A 107 -22.06 2.24 6.41
C PRO A 107 -22.25 2.11 4.89
N THR A 108 -22.93 3.07 4.25
CA THR A 108 -23.32 3.00 2.84
C THR A 108 -22.84 4.17 2.00
N GLY A 109 -22.20 5.15 2.62
CA GLY A 109 -21.84 6.40 1.97
C GLY A 109 -20.47 6.94 2.39
N GLY A 110 -20.04 8.02 1.74
CA GLY A 110 -18.74 8.63 1.97
C GLY A 110 -18.44 9.77 1.01
N LEU A 111 -17.18 10.19 0.97
CA LEU A 111 -16.68 11.15 -0.03
C LEU A 111 -16.25 10.37 -1.28
N ILE A 112 -16.95 10.56 -2.40
CA ILE A 112 -16.71 9.87 -3.66
C ILE A 112 -16.01 10.83 -4.64
N MET A 113 -14.81 10.47 -5.07
CA MET A 113 -14.02 11.18 -6.08
C MET A 113 -14.23 10.53 -7.45
N THR A 114 -14.88 11.24 -8.38
CA THR A 114 -15.19 10.69 -9.72
C THR A 114 -14.43 11.39 -10.86
N ALA A 115 -13.87 12.57 -10.60
CA ALA A 115 -13.04 13.28 -11.56
C ALA A 115 -11.60 12.75 -11.59
N ALA A 116 -10.87 13.15 -12.63
CA ALA A 116 -9.46 12.81 -12.81
C ALA A 116 -8.54 13.88 -12.21
N ASN A 117 -8.46 13.93 -10.87
CA ASN A 117 -7.82 15.02 -10.13
C ASN A 117 -6.29 14.98 -10.25
N GLY A 118 -5.66 16.15 -10.45
CA GLY A 118 -4.22 16.27 -10.64
C GLY A 118 -3.64 17.42 -9.82
N TYR A 119 -3.06 17.11 -8.67
CA TYR A 119 -2.41 18.10 -7.79
C TYR A 119 -1.14 17.53 -7.15
N GLY A 120 -0.27 18.39 -6.64
CA GLY A 120 1.06 17.99 -6.14
C GLY A 120 1.14 17.64 -4.64
N GLY A 121 0.28 18.22 -3.81
CA GLY A 121 0.33 18.05 -2.36
C GLY A 121 -0.26 16.72 -1.87
N VAL A 122 -0.09 16.45 -0.58
CA VAL A 122 -0.59 15.21 0.05
C VAL A 122 -2.10 15.17 0.11
N THR A 123 -2.67 13.96 0.09
CA THR A 123 -4.09 13.72 0.37
C THR A 123 -4.18 13.08 1.74
N GLN A 124 -4.60 13.84 2.74
CA GLN A 124 -4.90 13.31 4.06
C GLN A 124 -6.39 12.98 4.17
N VAL A 125 -6.70 11.79 4.64
CA VAL A 125 -8.07 11.35 4.88
C VAL A 125 -8.25 11.03 6.35
N ASP A 126 -9.14 11.75 7.01
CA ASP A 126 -9.49 11.60 8.41
C ASP A 126 -10.99 11.25 8.55
N SER A 127 -11.33 10.42 9.52
CA SER A 127 -12.73 10.27 9.95
C SER A 127 -13.16 11.47 10.79
N SER A 128 -14.41 11.92 10.62
CA SER A 128 -15.00 12.99 11.43
C SER A 128 -15.36 12.54 12.86
N SER A 129 -15.36 11.22 13.13
CA SER A 129 -15.65 10.66 14.46
C SER A 129 -14.72 9.50 14.81
N SER A 130 -14.29 9.45 16.07
CA SER A 130 -13.49 8.33 16.58
C SER A 130 -14.34 7.07 16.69
N GLY A 131 -13.88 5.96 16.11
CA GLY A 131 -14.48 4.63 16.29
C GLY A 131 -15.59 4.26 15.30
N SER A 132 -15.91 5.13 14.34
CA SER A 132 -16.83 4.79 13.24
C SER A 132 -16.14 4.92 11.89
N ARG A 133 -16.48 4.01 10.98
CA ARG A 133 -15.78 3.81 9.70
C ARG A 133 -16.21 4.85 8.66
N ALA A 134 -15.25 5.61 8.14
CA ALA A 134 -15.48 6.65 7.13
C ALA A 134 -14.94 6.21 5.76
N ASN A 135 -15.74 6.37 4.70
CA ASN A 135 -15.38 5.90 3.35
C ASN A 135 -14.90 7.04 2.45
N PHE A 136 -13.66 6.97 2.01
CA PHE A 136 -13.13 7.79 0.93
C PHE A 136 -12.98 6.94 -0.33
N ILE A 137 -13.82 7.20 -1.30
CA ILE A 137 -14.09 6.29 -2.43
C ILE A 137 -13.53 6.91 -3.70
N LEU A 138 -12.67 6.18 -4.39
CA LEU A 138 -12.16 6.53 -5.71
C LEU A 138 -12.95 5.79 -6.78
N SER A 139 -13.62 6.54 -7.66
CA SER A 139 -14.57 5.98 -8.63
C SER A 139 -14.56 6.73 -9.97
N ASN A 140 -13.39 7.19 -10.42
CA ASN A 140 -13.24 7.74 -11.76
C ASN A 140 -13.43 6.62 -12.80
N PRO A 141 -14.39 6.75 -13.74
CA PRO A 141 -14.62 5.73 -14.77
C PRO A 141 -13.46 5.59 -15.77
N VAL A 142 -12.58 6.59 -15.87
CA VAL A 142 -11.48 6.64 -16.85
C VAL A 142 -10.14 6.86 -16.13
N GLY A 143 -9.67 5.81 -15.45
CA GLY A 143 -8.33 5.74 -14.83
C GLY A 143 -8.23 6.50 -13.52
N ALA A 144 -7.09 7.20 -13.32
CA ALA A 144 -6.71 7.73 -12.02
C ALA A 144 -7.72 8.78 -11.50
N ALA A 145 -8.27 8.56 -10.31
CA ALA A 145 -9.10 9.53 -9.62
C ALA A 145 -8.27 10.61 -8.94
N LEU A 146 -7.08 10.26 -8.45
CA LEU A 146 -6.15 11.17 -7.79
C LEU A 146 -4.78 11.13 -8.48
N TYR A 147 -4.05 12.24 -8.39
CA TYR A 147 -2.68 12.36 -8.89
C TYR A 147 -2.52 12.01 -10.38
N LYS A 148 -3.51 12.37 -11.20
CA LYS A 148 -3.39 12.22 -12.65
C LYS A 148 -2.33 13.18 -13.18
N GLY A 149 -1.22 12.62 -13.65
CA GLY A 149 -0.10 13.36 -14.23
C GLY A 149 0.83 14.04 -13.21
N THR A 150 0.68 13.76 -11.92
CA THR A 150 1.51 14.32 -10.84
C THR A 150 1.94 13.22 -9.88
N ASN A 151 2.99 13.43 -9.08
CA ASN A 151 3.33 12.50 -8.00
C ASN A 151 2.53 12.83 -6.74
N GLY A 152 2.29 11.84 -5.88
CA GLY A 152 1.43 12.02 -4.72
C GLY A 152 1.67 11.07 -3.56
N GLN A 153 1.11 11.42 -2.41
CA GLN A 153 0.97 10.52 -1.27
C GLN A 153 -0.44 10.64 -0.70
N ILE A 154 -1.08 9.50 -0.47
CA ILE A 154 -2.31 9.40 0.30
C ILE A 154 -1.95 8.96 1.71
N ILE A 155 -2.49 9.67 2.71
CA ILE A 155 -2.34 9.38 4.12
C ILE A 155 -3.70 8.93 4.66
N ILE A 156 -3.80 7.65 5.04
CA ILE A 156 -5.01 7.02 5.57
C ILE A 156 -4.98 7.14 7.10
N GLY A 157 -5.94 7.87 7.66
CA GLY A 157 -6.08 8.08 9.10
C GLY A 157 -6.86 6.99 9.84
N ASN A 158 -7.21 7.27 11.10
CA ASN A 158 -7.95 6.36 11.98
C ASN A 158 -9.38 6.09 11.47
N SER A 159 -9.76 4.81 11.40
CA SER A 159 -11.10 4.36 11.00
C SER A 159 -11.51 4.80 9.58
N VAL A 160 -10.54 4.91 8.68
CA VAL A 160 -10.78 5.33 7.29
C VAL A 160 -10.65 4.14 6.34
N TYR A 161 -11.60 4.07 5.40
CA TYR A 161 -11.59 3.18 4.26
C TYR A 161 -11.25 3.98 3.01
N LEU A 162 -10.04 3.80 2.49
CA LEU A 162 -9.73 4.15 1.11
C LEU A 162 -10.25 3.01 0.22
N GLN A 163 -11.34 3.25 -0.51
CA GLN A 163 -11.97 2.26 -1.38
C GLN A 163 -11.78 2.59 -2.85
N THR A 164 -11.65 1.57 -3.71
CA THR A 164 -11.62 1.76 -5.16
C THR A 164 -12.80 1.06 -5.85
N LYS A 165 -13.61 1.83 -6.59
CA LYS A 165 -14.74 1.32 -7.38
C LYS A 165 -14.50 1.30 -8.90
N GLY A 166 -13.29 1.63 -9.32
CA GLY A 166 -12.79 1.43 -10.68
C GLY A 166 -11.37 0.87 -10.64
N ALA A 167 -10.88 0.30 -11.74
CA ALA A 167 -9.47 -0.08 -11.85
C ALA A 167 -8.60 1.17 -12.03
N ASN A 168 -7.31 1.08 -11.67
CA ASN A 168 -6.30 2.13 -11.93
C ASN A 168 -6.70 3.52 -11.40
N GLN A 169 -7.32 3.57 -10.22
CA GLN A 169 -7.69 4.84 -9.55
C GLN A 169 -6.47 5.57 -9.01
N LEU A 170 -5.41 4.82 -8.77
CA LEU A 170 -4.07 5.26 -8.40
C LEU A 170 -3.06 4.75 -9.44
N GLY A 171 -1.84 5.28 -9.39
CA GLY A 171 -0.72 4.83 -10.23
C GLY A 171 0.56 4.65 -9.43
N SER A 172 1.60 4.15 -10.10
CA SER A 172 2.95 3.94 -9.52
C SER A 172 3.60 5.23 -8.99
N ASN A 173 3.07 6.39 -9.36
CA ASN A 173 3.41 7.72 -8.90
C ASN A 173 2.79 8.10 -7.54
N VAL A 174 1.94 7.24 -6.95
CA VAL A 174 1.20 7.50 -5.71
C VAL A 174 1.66 6.58 -4.60
N ASN A 175 2.25 7.13 -3.55
CA ASN A 175 2.56 6.39 -2.33
C ASN A 175 1.31 6.30 -1.44
N VAL A 176 1.12 5.17 -0.75
CA VAL A 176 0.06 5.00 0.26
C VAL A 176 0.69 4.85 1.62
N ARG A 177 0.37 5.80 2.51
CA ARG A 177 0.84 5.85 3.88
C ARG A 177 -0.31 5.66 4.85
N TRP A 178 -0.08 4.89 5.91
CA TRP A 178 -0.99 4.83 7.06
C TRP A 178 -0.50 5.79 8.15
N ASN A 179 -1.41 6.59 8.69
CA ASN A 179 -1.14 7.44 9.85
C ASN A 179 -2.21 7.21 10.92
N VAL A 180 -2.28 5.96 11.37
CA VAL A 180 -3.13 5.55 12.48
C VAL A 180 -2.40 5.91 13.77
N THR A 181 -2.98 6.83 14.53
CA THR A 181 -2.42 7.36 15.78
C THR A 181 -3.11 6.81 17.02
N ASN A 182 -4.24 6.12 16.85
CA ASN A 182 -4.97 5.47 17.93
C ASN A 182 -4.90 3.95 17.75
N ASN A 183 -4.28 3.27 18.71
CA ASN A 183 -4.07 1.82 18.70
C ASN A 183 -5.36 0.97 18.78
N ALA A 184 -6.53 1.57 18.98
CA ALA A 184 -7.82 0.87 18.94
C ALA A 184 -8.45 0.83 17.53
N ASN A 185 -7.91 1.57 16.57
CA ASN A 185 -8.47 1.70 15.22
C ASN A 185 -7.50 1.22 14.15
N TYR A 186 -8.01 1.11 12.92
CA TYR A 186 -7.25 0.70 11.74
C TYR A 186 -7.46 1.70 10.60
N GLY A 187 -6.54 1.70 9.64
CA GLY A 187 -6.73 2.35 8.35
C GLY A 187 -6.74 1.29 7.25
N TYR A 188 -7.71 1.39 6.35
CA TYR A 188 -8.00 0.33 5.38
C TYR A 188 -7.79 0.83 3.96
N PHE A 189 -7.07 0.06 3.17
CA PHE A 189 -7.05 0.18 1.72
C PHE A 189 -7.77 -1.04 1.12
N VAL A 190 -8.97 -0.81 0.58
CA VAL A 190 -9.90 -1.86 0.14
C VAL A 190 -10.12 -1.78 -1.36
N LEU A 191 -9.76 -2.85 -2.07
CA LEU A 191 -9.70 -2.85 -3.54
C LEU A 191 -11.05 -3.15 -4.20
N LEU A 192 -11.97 -3.83 -3.52
CA LEU A 192 -13.30 -4.20 -3.99
C LEU A 192 -13.32 -4.84 -5.39
N GLY A 193 -12.40 -5.77 -5.64
CA GLY A 193 -12.29 -6.48 -6.93
C GLY A 193 -11.63 -5.66 -8.04
N GLN A 194 -11.10 -4.48 -7.72
CA GLN A 194 -10.46 -3.60 -8.68
C GLN A 194 -8.94 -3.67 -8.58
N ASN A 195 -8.28 -3.93 -9.71
CA ASN A 195 -6.83 -3.89 -9.77
C ASN A 195 -6.32 -2.45 -9.62
N GLN A 196 -5.31 -2.28 -8.76
CA GLN A 196 -4.67 -0.98 -8.50
C GLN A 196 -3.16 -1.07 -8.68
N ALA A 197 -2.55 0.06 -9.03
CA ALA A 197 -1.12 0.26 -8.97
C ALA A 197 -0.79 1.40 -8.00
N VAL A 198 0.26 1.24 -7.21
CA VAL A 198 0.78 2.24 -6.28
C VAL A 198 2.31 2.28 -6.36
N GLY A 199 2.90 3.39 -5.91
CA GLY A 199 4.33 3.52 -5.71
C GLY A 199 4.79 2.71 -4.50
N ASN A 200 5.09 3.40 -3.41
CA ASN A 200 5.50 2.79 -2.15
C ASN A 200 4.31 2.58 -1.21
N LEU A 201 4.36 1.45 -0.50
CA LEU A 201 3.64 1.25 0.75
C LEU A 201 4.48 1.79 1.90
N ASP A 202 3.82 2.53 2.79
CA ASP A 202 4.41 3.09 4.00
C ASP A 202 3.45 2.86 5.17
N PRO A 203 3.62 1.78 5.96
CA PRO A 203 2.69 1.44 7.03
C PRO A 203 2.74 2.44 8.20
N GLY A 204 3.61 3.45 8.14
CA GLY A 204 3.67 4.54 9.11
C GLY A 204 4.16 4.10 10.49
N THR A 205 3.75 4.84 11.51
CA THR A 205 4.25 4.68 12.89
C THR A 205 3.61 3.52 13.64
N ASP A 206 2.36 3.17 13.34
CA ASP A 206 1.67 2.00 13.90
C ASP A 206 1.35 1.00 12.79
N ALA A 207 2.42 0.38 12.27
CA ALA A 207 2.34 -0.51 11.13
C ALA A 207 1.39 -1.70 11.33
N ALA A 208 1.14 -2.11 12.58
CA ALA A 208 0.20 -3.19 12.92
C ALA A 208 -1.27 -2.82 12.63
N ARG A 209 -1.57 -1.54 12.40
CA ARG A 209 -2.91 -1.03 12.12
C ARG A 209 -3.16 -0.69 10.66
N ALA A 210 -2.17 -0.90 9.81
CA ALA A 210 -2.33 -0.82 8.37
C ALA A 210 -3.05 -2.08 7.87
N VAL A 211 -4.12 -1.90 7.10
CA VAL A 211 -4.88 -2.99 6.49
C VAL A 211 -4.94 -2.78 4.98
N ILE A 212 -4.56 -3.82 4.23
CA ILE A 212 -4.74 -3.94 2.80
C ILE A 212 -5.58 -5.19 2.56
N GLU A 213 -6.69 -5.05 1.83
CA GLU A 213 -7.58 -6.17 1.54
C GLU A 213 -8.40 -5.99 0.27
N ASN A 214 -9.01 -7.08 -0.19
CA ASN A 214 -9.97 -7.00 -1.28
C ASN A 214 -11.33 -6.51 -0.76
N THR A 215 -11.81 -7.08 0.34
CA THR A 215 -13.11 -6.74 0.96
C THR A 215 -12.99 -6.72 2.48
N GLU A 216 -13.86 -5.98 3.15
CA GLU A 216 -13.96 -6.01 4.61
C GLU A 216 -15.21 -6.80 5.07
N GLY A 217 -16.32 -6.63 4.33
CA GLY A 217 -17.62 -7.25 4.61
C GLY A 217 -18.35 -7.74 3.36
N GLU A 218 -17.86 -7.37 2.17
CA GLU A 218 -18.61 -7.42 0.94
C GLU A 218 -18.62 -8.81 0.30
N THR A 219 -19.78 -9.22 -0.22
CA THR A 219 -20.00 -10.50 -0.90
C THR A 219 -20.19 -10.31 -2.41
N GLY A 220 -19.87 -11.33 -3.20
CA GLY A 220 -19.97 -11.28 -4.67
C GLY A 220 -18.92 -10.40 -5.35
N VAL A 221 -17.84 -10.06 -4.63
CA VAL A 221 -16.76 -9.20 -5.14
C VAL A 221 -15.73 -10.04 -5.89
N ALA A 222 -15.29 -9.53 -7.04
CA ALA A 222 -14.26 -10.18 -7.85
C ALA A 222 -12.89 -10.19 -7.15
N ASN A 223 -11.94 -10.94 -7.68
CA ASN A 223 -10.55 -10.92 -7.22
C ASN A 223 -9.87 -9.61 -7.62
N SER A 224 -8.91 -9.15 -6.82
CA SER A 224 -8.09 -7.97 -7.12
C SER A 224 -6.60 -8.27 -7.07
N ILE A 225 -5.83 -7.44 -7.79
CA ILE A 225 -4.37 -7.41 -7.76
C ILE A 225 -3.93 -6.02 -7.35
N LEU A 226 -3.08 -5.95 -6.32
CA LEU A 226 -2.33 -4.76 -5.98
C LEU A 226 -0.93 -4.83 -6.57
N THR A 227 -0.62 -3.94 -7.51
CA THR A 227 0.75 -3.77 -8.03
C THR A 227 1.46 -2.68 -7.24
N VAL A 228 2.60 -3.01 -6.63
CA VAL A 228 3.39 -2.12 -5.77
C VAL A 228 4.75 -1.88 -6.41
N HIS A 229 5.06 -0.63 -6.74
CA HIS A 229 6.35 -0.20 -7.26
C HIS A 229 7.26 0.29 -6.13
N GLN A 230 7.56 -0.60 -5.18
CA GLN A 230 8.32 -0.29 -3.98
C GLN A 230 9.77 0.07 -4.34
N THR A 231 10.19 1.29 -4.05
CA THR A 231 11.56 1.80 -4.25
C THR A 231 12.32 1.95 -2.94
N SER A 232 11.65 1.89 -1.80
CA SER A 232 12.24 2.00 -0.47
C SER A 232 11.97 0.77 0.37
N ASP A 233 12.93 0.38 1.21
CA ASP A 233 12.75 -0.77 2.09
C ASP A 233 11.65 -0.52 3.12
N VAL A 234 10.76 -1.50 3.29
CA VAL A 234 9.64 -1.40 4.24
C VAL A 234 9.40 -2.72 4.97
N LEU A 235 9.06 -2.62 6.25
CA LEU A 235 8.56 -3.70 7.09
C LEU A 235 7.07 -3.52 7.30
N PHE A 236 6.26 -4.47 6.82
CA PHE A 236 4.81 -4.47 6.95
C PHE A 236 4.38 -5.53 7.98
N THR A 237 3.95 -5.08 9.15
CA THR A 237 3.44 -5.92 10.27
C THR A 237 1.92 -5.94 10.37
N GLY A 238 1.25 -5.12 9.57
CA GLY A 238 -0.21 -5.01 9.51
C GLY A 238 -0.87 -6.19 8.78
N PHE A 239 -2.10 -5.97 8.36
CA PHE A 239 -2.91 -6.97 7.67
C PHE A 239 -2.76 -6.83 6.17
N ILE A 240 -2.45 -7.95 5.51
CA ILE A 240 -2.62 -8.10 4.07
C ILE A 240 -3.38 -9.41 3.85
N ARG A 241 -4.66 -9.30 3.48
CA ARG A 241 -5.59 -10.42 3.47
C ARG A 241 -6.55 -10.33 2.30
N ASN A 242 -7.20 -11.45 1.97
CA ASN A 242 -8.31 -11.40 1.02
C ASN A 242 -9.44 -10.55 1.59
N THR A 243 -9.86 -10.90 2.81
CA THR A 243 -11.02 -10.30 3.45
C THR A 243 -10.98 -10.43 4.96
N SER A 244 -11.68 -9.56 5.68
CA SER A 244 -12.07 -9.79 7.08
C SER A 244 -13.26 -10.75 7.16
N THR A 245 -14.35 -10.40 6.47
CA THR A 245 -15.52 -11.24 6.22
C THR A 245 -16.02 -10.91 4.82
N GLY A 246 -16.25 -11.88 3.92
CA GLY A 246 -16.59 -11.52 2.54
C GLY A 246 -16.01 -12.46 1.50
N SER A 247 -15.75 -11.93 0.31
CA SER A 247 -15.39 -12.73 -0.88
C SER A 247 -14.37 -12.05 -1.80
N GLY A 248 -13.79 -12.84 -2.69
CA GLY A 248 -12.76 -12.41 -3.62
C GLY A 248 -11.37 -12.45 -2.99
N THR A 249 -10.37 -12.80 -3.80
CA THR A 249 -8.98 -12.91 -3.35
C THR A 249 -8.17 -11.67 -3.66
N LEU A 250 -7.18 -11.38 -2.83
CA LEU A 250 -6.16 -10.39 -3.10
C LEU A 250 -4.89 -11.09 -3.62
N GLY A 251 -4.33 -10.62 -4.74
CA GLY A 251 -2.99 -10.94 -5.21
C GLY A 251 -2.07 -9.71 -5.17
N ILE A 252 -0.75 -9.93 -5.18
CA ILE A 252 0.24 -8.85 -5.13
C ILE A 252 1.25 -9.00 -6.25
N ILE A 253 1.51 -7.91 -6.98
CA ILE A 253 2.65 -7.81 -7.88
C ILE A 253 3.65 -6.83 -7.27
N LYS A 254 4.86 -7.31 -6.99
CA LYS A 254 5.97 -6.51 -6.47
C LYS A 254 6.93 -6.13 -7.59
N ASN A 255 7.02 -4.83 -7.83
CA ASN A 255 7.96 -4.17 -8.72
C ASN A 255 8.86 -3.21 -7.91
N GLY A 256 9.84 -2.60 -8.57
CA GLY A 256 10.74 -1.61 -7.96
C GLY A 256 11.84 -2.25 -7.12
N SER A 257 12.94 -1.53 -6.96
CA SER A 257 14.19 -2.04 -6.36
C SER A 257 14.16 -2.24 -4.84
N GLY A 258 13.18 -1.65 -4.13
CA GLY A 258 13.11 -1.69 -2.68
C GLY A 258 12.65 -3.04 -2.13
N LYS A 259 12.97 -3.30 -0.86
CA LYS A 259 12.54 -4.50 -0.13
C LYS A 259 11.14 -4.34 0.47
N LEU A 260 10.26 -5.31 0.25
CA LEU A 260 8.97 -5.43 0.92
C LEU A 260 8.99 -6.63 1.87
N THR A 261 9.17 -6.37 3.17
CA THR A 261 9.14 -7.42 4.20
C THR A 261 7.72 -7.59 4.73
N LEU A 262 7.15 -8.77 4.52
CA LEU A 262 5.85 -9.19 5.05
C LEU A 262 6.08 -10.14 6.22
N THR A 263 5.51 -9.83 7.39
CA THR A 263 5.78 -10.59 8.61
C THR A 263 4.55 -10.90 9.44
N GLY A 264 4.57 -12.06 10.10
CA GLY A 264 3.56 -12.47 11.07
C GLY A 264 2.29 -13.08 10.45
N ALA A 265 1.36 -13.46 11.33
CA ALA A 265 0.14 -14.20 10.97
C ALA A 265 -0.94 -13.35 10.28
N ASN A 266 -0.74 -12.03 10.18
CA ASN A 266 -1.70 -11.12 9.55
C ASN A 266 -1.56 -11.04 8.02
N ILE A 267 -0.56 -11.75 7.46
CA ILE A 267 -0.36 -11.88 6.02
C ILE A 267 -1.04 -13.19 5.58
N SER A 268 -2.26 -13.10 5.08
CA SER A 268 -3.14 -14.27 4.88
C SER A 268 -3.93 -14.27 3.56
N TYR A 269 -3.47 -13.50 2.57
CA TYR A 269 -4.07 -13.51 1.24
C TYR A 269 -3.69 -14.78 0.44
N THR A 270 -4.56 -15.16 -0.51
CA THR A 270 -4.41 -16.39 -1.29
C THR A 270 -4.30 -16.17 -2.79
N GLY A 271 -4.60 -14.96 -3.28
CA GLY A 271 -4.40 -14.61 -4.69
C GLY A 271 -2.90 -14.62 -5.02
N THR A 272 -2.58 -14.87 -6.29
CA THR A 272 -1.20 -15.10 -6.74
C THR A 272 -0.30 -13.90 -6.46
N SER A 273 0.94 -14.19 -6.06
CA SER A 273 2.01 -13.20 -5.94
C SER A 273 2.96 -13.28 -7.13
N VAL A 274 3.44 -12.14 -7.60
CA VAL A 274 4.53 -12.04 -8.58
C VAL A 274 5.58 -11.07 -8.06
N VAL A 275 6.85 -11.46 -8.09
CA VAL A 275 7.99 -10.60 -7.76
C VAL A 275 8.83 -10.43 -9.01
N ASN A 276 8.77 -9.25 -9.61
CA ASN A 276 9.51 -8.91 -10.83
C ASN A 276 10.85 -8.24 -10.53
N GLU A 277 10.92 -7.44 -9.47
CA GLU A 277 12.08 -6.61 -9.13
C GLU A 277 12.19 -6.39 -7.62
N GLY A 278 13.42 -6.14 -7.17
CA GLY A 278 13.74 -5.96 -5.76
C GLY A 278 13.49 -7.24 -4.97
N GLU A 279 13.24 -7.08 -3.68
CA GLU A 279 13.11 -8.21 -2.76
C GLU A 279 11.73 -8.22 -2.09
N MET A 280 11.09 -9.38 -2.04
CA MET A 280 9.99 -9.67 -1.12
C MET A 280 10.51 -10.63 -0.04
N VAL A 281 10.46 -10.21 1.22
CA VAL A 281 10.83 -11.07 2.35
C VAL A 281 9.57 -11.59 3.00
N LEU A 282 9.45 -12.91 3.11
CA LEU A 282 8.43 -13.57 3.92
C LEU A 282 9.10 -14.02 5.22
N SER A 283 8.82 -13.29 6.30
CA SER A 283 9.45 -13.50 7.62
C SER A 283 8.42 -13.99 8.63
N ASN A 284 8.48 -15.26 9.03
CA ASN A 284 7.49 -15.87 9.93
C ASN A 284 6.04 -15.58 9.51
N ALA A 285 5.79 -15.55 8.20
CA ALA A 285 4.49 -15.26 7.61
C ALA A 285 3.62 -16.54 7.62
N THR A 286 3.30 -17.03 8.81
CA THR A 286 2.72 -18.36 9.02
C THR A 286 1.32 -18.55 8.46
N ALA A 287 0.59 -17.46 8.18
CA ALA A 287 -0.71 -17.50 7.51
C ALA A 287 -0.61 -17.29 5.99
N TYR A 288 0.59 -17.03 5.46
CA TYR A 288 0.78 -16.81 4.03
C TYR A 288 0.56 -18.12 3.27
N VAL A 289 -0.36 -18.12 2.32
CA VAL A 289 -0.73 -19.31 1.54
C VAL A 289 -0.79 -19.04 0.04
N SER A 290 -0.26 -17.90 -0.41
CA SER A 290 -0.25 -17.54 -1.83
C SER A 290 0.79 -18.34 -2.62
N ALA A 291 0.44 -18.64 -3.87
CA ALA A 291 1.39 -19.12 -4.88
C ALA A 291 2.19 -17.93 -5.42
N THR A 292 3.52 -18.01 -5.29
CA THR A 292 4.43 -16.91 -5.62
C THR A 292 5.28 -17.26 -6.84
N THR A 293 5.25 -16.41 -7.86
CA THR A 293 6.20 -16.48 -8.98
C THR A 293 7.28 -15.42 -8.80
N VAL A 294 8.53 -15.81 -8.94
CA VAL A 294 9.70 -14.92 -8.88
C VAL A 294 10.38 -14.95 -10.23
N GLN A 295 10.58 -13.78 -10.81
CA GLN A 295 11.09 -13.66 -12.17
C GLN A 295 11.92 -12.40 -12.38
N ASN A 296 12.61 -12.33 -13.53
CA ASN A 296 13.52 -11.25 -13.88
C ASN A 296 14.57 -11.06 -12.78
N SER A 297 14.73 -9.84 -12.25
CA SER A 297 15.63 -9.54 -11.13
C SER A 297 14.93 -9.61 -9.76
N GLY A 298 13.76 -10.22 -9.68
CA GLY A 298 13.01 -10.41 -8.45
C GLY A 298 13.68 -11.41 -7.51
N VAL A 299 13.60 -11.13 -6.21
CA VAL A 299 14.09 -12.00 -5.15
C VAL A 299 12.98 -12.29 -4.15
N VAL A 300 12.80 -13.56 -3.79
CA VAL A 300 12.04 -13.94 -2.60
C VAL A 300 12.99 -14.47 -1.54
N ARG A 301 13.01 -13.85 -0.37
CA ARG A 301 13.75 -14.33 0.79
C ARG A 301 12.80 -14.93 1.81
N LEU A 302 13.05 -16.18 2.18
CA LEU A 302 12.29 -16.92 3.18
C LEU A 302 13.03 -16.94 4.51
N ILE A 303 12.39 -16.43 5.58
CA ILE A 303 12.94 -16.42 6.94
C ILE A 303 11.90 -17.02 7.89
N GLY A 304 12.28 -18.06 8.63
CA GLY A 304 11.33 -18.79 9.47
C GLY A 304 10.25 -19.51 8.66
N SER A 305 9.09 -19.78 9.26
CA SER A 305 8.06 -20.58 8.60
C SER A 305 7.04 -19.73 7.85
N VAL A 306 6.66 -20.17 6.65
CA VAL A 306 5.47 -19.68 5.95
C VAL A 306 4.32 -20.70 6.01
N GLY A 307 3.12 -20.29 5.64
CA GLY A 307 1.93 -21.13 5.75
C GLY A 307 1.94 -22.37 4.87
N ALA A 308 1.20 -23.40 5.31
CA ALA A 308 1.21 -24.75 4.71
C ALA A 308 0.70 -24.81 3.25
N GLY A 309 -0.03 -23.79 2.79
CA GLY A 309 -0.48 -23.68 1.39
C GLY A 309 0.47 -22.88 0.49
N ALA A 310 1.53 -22.29 1.03
CA ALA A 310 2.44 -21.45 0.26
C ALA A 310 3.25 -22.27 -0.75
N SER A 311 3.51 -21.67 -1.90
CA SER A 311 4.45 -22.21 -2.88
C SER A 311 5.25 -21.08 -3.54
N VAL A 312 6.48 -21.39 -3.95
CA VAL A 312 7.34 -20.47 -4.68
C VAL A 312 7.83 -21.13 -5.96
N VAL A 313 7.71 -20.43 -7.08
CA VAL A 313 8.26 -20.78 -8.38
C VAL A 313 9.27 -19.72 -8.80
N ALA A 314 10.54 -20.09 -8.95
CA ALA A 314 11.58 -19.22 -9.48
C ALA A 314 11.78 -19.51 -10.97
N THR A 315 11.71 -18.49 -11.81
CA THR A 315 11.85 -18.63 -13.27
C THR A 315 12.44 -17.39 -13.92
N ASN A 316 12.91 -17.49 -15.17
CA ASN A 316 13.41 -16.35 -15.95
C ASN A 316 14.39 -15.44 -15.18
N GLY A 317 15.36 -16.02 -14.47
CA GLY A 317 16.35 -15.29 -13.67
C GLY A 317 15.94 -14.98 -12.22
N GLY A 318 14.68 -15.23 -11.84
CA GLY A 318 14.19 -15.00 -10.49
C GLY A 318 14.95 -15.83 -9.45
N THR A 319 15.17 -15.23 -8.28
CA THR A 319 16.00 -15.81 -7.21
C THR A 319 15.18 -16.11 -5.97
N VAL A 320 15.43 -17.26 -5.35
CA VAL A 320 14.92 -17.59 -4.02
C VAL A 320 16.10 -17.84 -3.08
N GLU A 321 16.03 -17.31 -1.88
CA GLU A 321 17.09 -17.43 -0.87
C GLU A 321 16.54 -17.46 0.56
N GLY A 322 17.43 -17.70 1.52
CA GLY A 322 17.13 -17.59 2.94
C GLY A 322 17.40 -18.88 3.71
N SER A 323 16.66 -19.06 4.80
CA SER A 323 16.81 -20.18 5.73
C SER A 323 15.46 -20.66 6.29
N GLY A 324 14.36 -20.16 5.73
CA GLY A 324 12.99 -20.47 6.16
C GLY A 324 12.45 -21.80 5.65
N THR A 325 11.30 -22.22 6.17
CA THR A 325 10.58 -23.39 5.68
C THR A 325 9.50 -22.99 4.68
N ILE A 326 9.33 -23.79 3.63
CA ILE A 326 8.35 -23.59 2.56
C ILE A 326 7.82 -24.95 2.09
N PRO A 327 6.49 -25.15 1.95
CA PRO A 327 5.93 -26.45 1.55
C PRO A 327 6.31 -26.92 0.14
N SER A 328 6.42 -25.98 -0.80
CA SER A 328 6.80 -26.30 -2.18
C SER A 328 7.65 -25.21 -2.81
N LEU A 329 8.79 -25.62 -3.34
CA LEU A 329 9.73 -24.78 -4.09
C LEU A 329 10.00 -25.42 -5.45
N SER A 330 9.78 -24.67 -6.54
CA SER A 330 10.08 -25.11 -7.90
C SER A 330 10.99 -24.11 -8.61
N ILE A 331 12.07 -24.59 -9.19
CA ILE A 331 13.07 -23.77 -9.89
C ILE A 331 13.08 -24.18 -11.36
N ARG A 332 12.87 -23.23 -12.27
CA ARG A 332 12.66 -23.51 -13.71
C ARG A 332 13.35 -22.48 -14.57
N SER A 333 13.67 -22.79 -15.83
CA SER A 333 14.02 -21.81 -16.88
C SER A 333 14.94 -20.67 -16.40
N ASN A 334 16.17 -20.99 -15.96
CA ASN A 334 17.15 -20.05 -15.38
C ASN A 334 16.77 -19.42 -14.02
N GLY A 335 15.73 -19.92 -13.34
CA GLY A 335 15.49 -19.62 -11.94
C GLY A 335 16.64 -20.12 -11.06
N LEU A 336 16.81 -19.46 -9.91
CA LEU A 336 17.99 -19.60 -9.08
C LEU A 336 17.61 -19.83 -7.61
N VAL A 337 18.32 -20.75 -6.95
CA VAL A 337 18.41 -20.77 -5.48
C VAL A 337 19.77 -20.24 -5.08
N LYS A 338 19.81 -19.18 -4.26
CA LYS A 338 21.06 -18.65 -3.73
C LYS A 338 21.34 -19.20 -2.33
N ILE A 339 22.55 -19.71 -2.15
CA ILE A 339 23.03 -20.26 -0.89
C ILE A 339 23.99 -19.25 -0.26
N ALA A 340 23.61 -18.74 0.91
CA ALA A 340 24.36 -17.69 1.60
C ALA A 340 25.42 -18.21 2.58
N SER A 341 25.42 -19.51 2.88
CA SER A 341 26.40 -20.15 3.75
C SER A 341 26.65 -21.59 3.32
N ALA A 342 27.84 -22.11 3.55
CA ALA A 342 28.14 -23.52 3.32
C ALA A 342 27.81 -24.33 4.60
N SER A 343 27.39 -25.59 4.45
CA SER A 343 27.17 -26.49 5.58
C SER A 343 27.78 -27.86 5.30
N THR A 344 28.54 -28.38 6.26
CA THR A 344 29.10 -29.74 6.24
C THR A 344 28.30 -30.71 7.12
N ASN A 345 27.31 -30.22 7.86
CA ASN A 345 26.49 -31.04 8.74
C ASN A 345 25.21 -31.50 8.05
N SER A 346 24.53 -32.44 8.69
CA SER A 346 23.30 -33.01 8.15
C SER A 346 22.18 -31.98 7.99
N ALA A 347 22.14 -30.87 8.72
CA ALA A 347 21.06 -29.89 8.56
C ALA A 347 21.01 -29.26 7.15
N GLY A 348 22.15 -29.24 6.46
CA GLY A 348 22.31 -28.49 5.20
C GLY A 348 22.37 -26.99 5.43
N ALA A 349 22.79 -26.24 4.40
CA ALA A 349 22.82 -24.78 4.47
C ALA A 349 21.40 -24.20 4.50
N TRP A 350 20.49 -24.83 3.78
CA TRP A 350 19.08 -24.49 3.82
C TRP A 350 18.19 -25.74 3.86
N ASN A 351 17.48 -25.92 4.98
CA ASN A 351 16.42 -26.91 5.11
C ASN A 351 15.05 -26.25 4.91
N THR A 352 14.43 -26.47 3.75
CA THR A 352 13.10 -25.93 3.43
C THR A 352 11.97 -26.69 4.13
N GLY A 353 12.21 -27.93 4.56
CA GLY A 353 11.20 -28.83 5.10
C GLY A 353 10.15 -29.34 4.10
N GLY A 354 10.06 -28.75 2.91
CA GLY A 354 9.06 -29.09 1.89
C GLY A 354 9.63 -29.76 0.64
N THR A 355 8.78 -29.87 -0.37
CA THR A 355 9.14 -30.46 -1.66
C THR A 355 9.93 -29.48 -2.51
N ILE A 356 10.99 -29.95 -3.16
CA ILE A 356 11.84 -29.14 -4.04
C ILE A 356 11.95 -29.80 -5.41
N ASN A 357 11.67 -29.04 -6.45
CA ASN A 357 11.78 -29.49 -7.83
C ASN A 357 12.67 -28.57 -8.66
N PHE A 358 13.80 -29.12 -9.10
CA PHE A 358 14.74 -28.49 -10.03
C PHE A 358 14.42 -28.94 -11.47
N ASN A 359 13.70 -28.13 -12.22
CA ASN A 359 13.45 -28.37 -13.63
C ASN A 359 14.71 -28.08 -14.48
N ILE A 360 14.67 -28.45 -15.76
CA ILE A 360 15.77 -28.18 -16.70
C ILE A 360 16.14 -26.69 -16.72
N GLY A 361 17.45 -26.41 -16.72
CA GLY A 361 18.00 -25.05 -16.69
C GLY A 361 17.88 -24.33 -15.34
N SER A 362 17.44 -25.00 -14.27
CA SER A 362 17.51 -24.47 -12.91
C SER A 362 18.95 -24.34 -12.42
N LYS A 363 19.19 -23.42 -11.49
CA LYS A 363 20.53 -23.12 -10.96
C LYS A 363 20.56 -23.10 -9.44
N ILE A 364 21.70 -23.46 -8.89
CA ILE A 364 22.10 -23.13 -7.53
C ILE A 364 23.32 -22.23 -7.59
N ASP A 365 23.25 -21.10 -6.91
CA ASP A 365 24.32 -20.12 -6.83
C ASP A 365 24.99 -20.15 -5.46
N VAL A 366 26.30 -20.41 -5.50
CA VAL A 366 27.21 -20.38 -4.35
C VAL A 366 28.28 -19.30 -4.50
N THR A 367 28.09 -18.35 -5.42
CA THR A 367 28.99 -17.21 -5.61
C THR A 367 29.24 -16.51 -4.28
N GLY A 368 30.52 -16.34 -3.93
CA GLY A 368 30.95 -15.68 -2.70
C GLY A 368 31.15 -16.61 -1.51
N LEU A 369 30.89 -17.92 -1.65
CA LEU A 369 31.25 -18.90 -0.62
C LEU A 369 32.72 -19.31 -0.77
N SER A 370 33.43 -19.38 0.36
CA SER A 370 34.76 -20.00 0.44
C SER A 370 34.62 -21.48 0.74
N LEU A 371 34.77 -22.32 -0.29
CA LEU A 371 34.67 -23.77 -0.17
C LEU A 371 36.07 -24.41 -0.16
N SER A 372 36.29 -25.38 0.73
CA SER A 372 37.48 -26.24 0.77
C SER A 372 37.18 -27.59 0.13
N GLN A 373 38.20 -28.41 -0.16
CA GLN A 373 38.03 -29.77 -0.71
C GLN A 373 37.38 -30.71 0.32
N GLN A 374 36.08 -30.53 0.59
CA GLN A 374 35.24 -31.40 1.40
C GLN A 374 33.77 -31.34 0.91
N PRO A 375 32.94 -32.35 1.22
CA PRO A 375 31.53 -32.33 0.85
C PRO A 375 30.72 -31.28 1.61
N TYR A 376 29.73 -30.69 0.94
CA TYR A 376 28.79 -29.74 1.54
C TYR A 376 27.34 -30.12 1.23
N ILE A 377 26.45 -30.05 2.22
CA ILE A 377 25.01 -30.15 2.00
C ILE A 377 24.45 -28.74 1.82
N LEU A 378 24.02 -28.42 0.61
CA LEU A 378 23.48 -27.10 0.29
C LEU A 378 22.01 -26.98 0.69
N ILE A 379 21.20 -27.93 0.22
CA ILE A 379 19.75 -27.85 0.36
C ILE A 379 19.22 -29.17 0.90
N ARG A 380 18.21 -29.07 1.76
CA ARG A 380 17.39 -30.18 2.24
C ARG A 380 15.90 -29.87 2.05
N GLY A 381 15.15 -30.90 1.69
CA GLY A 381 13.69 -30.88 1.64
C GLY A 381 13.10 -32.20 2.13
N SER A 382 11.77 -32.29 2.16
CA SER A 382 11.07 -33.57 2.35
C SER A 382 11.24 -34.50 1.15
N SER A 383 11.37 -33.91 -0.04
CA SER A 383 11.85 -34.56 -1.26
C SER A 383 12.55 -33.54 -2.14
N VAL A 384 13.57 -33.99 -2.86
CA VAL A 384 14.30 -33.18 -3.83
C VAL A 384 14.36 -33.95 -5.15
N SER A 385 14.03 -33.27 -6.24
CA SER A 385 14.02 -33.86 -7.59
C SER A 385 14.71 -32.95 -8.60
N GLY A 386 15.29 -33.57 -9.63
CA GLY A 386 16.08 -32.90 -10.67
C GLY A 386 17.49 -32.52 -10.23
N THR A 387 18.36 -32.18 -11.18
CA THR A 387 19.75 -31.82 -10.91
C THR A 387 20.01 -30.40 -11.41
N PRO A 388 20.22 -29.43 -10.51
CA PRO A 388 20.47 -28.05 -10.92
C PRO A 388 21.89 -27.86 -11.45
N ILE A 389 22.06 -26.79 -12.22
CA ILE A 389 23.38 -26.31 -12.66
C ILE A 389 24.03 -25.56 -11.50
N LEU A 390 25.28 -25.90 -11.18
CA LEU A 390 26.07 -25.17 -10.20
C LEU A 390 26.62 -23.87 -10.80
N GLN A 391 26.52 -22.78 -10.05
CA GLN A 391 27.10 -21.49 -10.39
C GLN A 391 27.94 -20.95 -9.24
N GLY A 392 29.05 -20.30 -9.56
CA GLY A 392 29.86 -19.56 -8.58
C GLY A 392 31.04 -20.32 -7.99
N VAL A 393 31.28 -21.57 -8.42
CA VAL A 393 32.46 -22.36 -8.01
C VAL A 393 32.89 -23.36 -9.08
N THR A 394 34.15 -23.77 -9.05
CA THR A 394 34.76 -24.85 -9.87
C THR A 394 35.37 -25.91 -8.96
N GLY A 395 35.62 -27.13 -9.47
CA GLY A 395 36.21 -28.22 -8.68
C GLY A 395 35.21 -28.94 -7.76
N PHE A 396 33.91 -28.74 -7.99
CA PHE A 396 32.83 -29.46 -7.33
C PHE A 396 31.81 -29.93 -8.36
N THR A 397 31.18 -31.05 -8.06
CA THR A 397 29.97 -31.53 -8.75
C THR A 397 28.77 -31.49 -7.83
N VAL A 398 27.59 -31.34 -8.43
CA VAL A 398 26.31 -31.41 -7.71
C VAL A 398 25.79 -32.84 -7.74
N ALA A 399 25.54 -33.38 -6.56
CA ALA A 399 24.82 -34.62 -6.38
C ALA A 399 23.43 -34.33 -5.81
N ASN A 400 22.40 -34.94 -6.41
CA ASN A 400 21.05 -34.95 -5.86
C ASN A 400 20.76 -36.33 -5.26
N SER A 401 20.31 -36.35 -4.01
CA SER A 401 19.72 -37.52 -3.36
C SER A 401 18.21 -37.36 -3.28
N SER A 402 17.47 -38.35 -2.79
CA SER A 402 16.00 -38.23 -2.64
C SER A 402 15.54 -37.01 -1.81
N ASN A 403 16.41 -36.42 -0.97
CA ASN A 403 16.05 -35.34 -0.04
C ASN A 403 17.12 -34.24 0.14
N THR A 404 18.26 -34.31 -0.56
CA THR A 404 19.34 -33.31 -0.42
C THR A 404 20.03 -32.98 -1.75
N ILE A 405 20.48 -31.72 -1.86
CA ILE A 405 21.52 -31.33 -2.81
C ILE A 405 22.85 -31.21 -2.08
N THR A 406 23.88 -31.87 -2.61
CA THR A 406 25.23 -31.92 -2.05
C THR A 406 26.25 -31.44 -3.10
N LEU A 407 27.28 -30.73 -2.66
CA LEU A 407 28.51 -30.51 -3.42
C LEU A 407 29.54 -31.56 -3.02
N THR A 408 30.12 -32.21 -4.01
CA THR A 408 31.23 -33.15 -3.82
C THR A 408 32.47 -32.62 -4.53
N PRO A 409 33.62 -32.51 -3.84
CA PRO A 409 34.91 -32.20 -4.46
C PRO A 409 35.20 -33.09 -5.67
N THR A 410 35.83 -32.52 -6.69
CA THR A 410 36.31 -33.28 -7.86
C THR A 410 37.75 -32.97 -8.23
N LEU A 411 38.45 -32.20 -7.41
CA LEU A 411 39.86 -31.96 -7.65
C LEU A 411 40.64 -33.23 -7.29
N ASP A 412 41.52 -33.63 -8.19
CA ASP A 412 42.54 -34.67 -8.04
C ASP A 412 43.84 -33.97 -8.44
N SER A 413 44.59 -33.53 -7.43
CA SER A 413 45.73 -32.63 -7.59
C SER A 413 46.99 -33.39 -8.03
N ASP A 414 47.12 -34.66 -7.70
CA ASP A 414 48.30 -35.47 -8.01
C ASP A 414 48.09 -36.48 -9.15
N GLY A 415 46.85 -36.69 -9.58
CA GLY A 415 46.46 -37.49 -10.73
C GLY A 415 46.40 -38.99 -10.45
N ASP A 416 46.32 -39.40 -9.18
CA ASP A 416 46.27 -40.82 -8.80
C ASP A 416 44.89 -41.47 -9.02
N GLY A 417 43.88 -40.66 -9.34
CA GLY A 417 42.50 -41.08 -9.59
C GLY A 417 41.59 -41.05 -8.37
N LEU A 418 42.08 -40.62 -7.21
CA LEU A 418 41.29 -40.23 -6.04
C LEU A 418 41.10 -38.70 -6.05
N THR A 419 39.96 -38.24 -5.53
CA THR A 419 39.84 -36.80 -5.30
C THR A 419 40.66 -36.41 -4.07
N ASP A 420 41.18 -35.19 -4.00
CA ASP A 420 41.95 -34.63 -2.86
C ASP A 420 41.27 -34.79 -1.49
N TYR A 421 39.95 -34.98 -1.47
CA TYR A 421 39.17 -35.21 -0.23
C TYR A 421 39.15 -36.68 0.22
N GLN A 422 39.46 -37.61 -0.69
CA GLN A 422 39.49 -39.05 -0.44
C GLN A 422 40.87 -39.53 0.04
N GLU A 423 41.90 -38.71 -0.14
CA GLU A 423 43.23 -38.83 0.48
C GLU A 423 43.23 -38.36 1.93
#